data_AF-G4T641-F1
#
_entry.id   AF-G4T641-F1
#
_cell.length_a   1.000
_cell.length_b   1.000
_cell.length_c   1.000
_cell.angle_alpha   90.00
_cell.angle_beta   90.00
_cell.angle_gamma   90.00
#
_symmetry.space_group_name_H-M   'P 1'
#
loop_
_entity.id
_entity.type
_entity.pdbx_description
1 polymer ?
#
loop_
_entity_poly.entity_id
_entity_poly.type
_entity_poly.pdbx_seq_one_letter_code
_entity_poly.pdbx_strand_id
1 'polypeptide(L)'
;MSSFVRRRAPAQAKPVQGTRLVPGSSSLLQVSTGLQSLDDLLGGGLPLGQVLVILAPDYHSSWGELVARYFIAQGLSSGHRVLVSDRNPAQFVAGCMWHPGSSRDQNTKGVDEKEADEQPADEQEKVKIAWRYGHMKQFKTTVESTDGTEDYCRTFDLAATIPNAIISRAVDDNLLSYEETAPQTTSDPSKAILQKLRSLLNADGQDKAPLRVCVNNLGDFPWGRLHGRDLLKFLLHLRSSIRDTTACALVTLPPHLSHPEFIPGWIQKLSHLSDGCMTFQGITSDAVLGSTFPSYSGLLTVHSTPSPHTLLDPSRRFSQLRGLDVSGKAENNLAFKCMRKRFVVETLHLDVEGGVGERRTTPAVPVSVTSSVTVGAAPRLHTDSLTSGFAKVSIEAPHPLPTSTSATDGQTGENKPKKARKKVAFHSESADFEF
;
A
#
# COMPACT_ATOMS: atom_id res chain seq x y z
N MET A 1 -30.14 -46.11 25.12
CA MET A 1 -29.58 -45.92 23.76
C MET A 1 -29.66 -44.43 23.44
N SER A 2 -28.52 -43.74 23.34
CA SER A 2 -28.48 -42.30 23.09
C SER A 2 -28.65 -42.03 21.60
N SER A 3 -29.82 -41.54 21.21
CA SER A 3 -30.18 -41.21 19.82
C SER A 3 -29.80 -39.77 19.48
N PHE A 4 -28.50 -39.44 19.49
CA PHE A 4 -28.03 -38.20 18.89
C PHE A 4 -27.67 -38.48 17.42
N VAL A 5 -28.64 -38.29 16.54
CA VAL A 5 -28.40 -38.31 15.09
C VAL A 5 -27.71 -37.00 14.72
N ARG A 6 -26.41 -37.07 14.42
CA ARG A 6 -25.66 -35.96 13.85
C ARG A 6 -26.27 -35.62 12.49
N ARG A 7 -27.03 -34.52 12.38
CA ARG A 7 -27.44 -33.98 11.08
C ARG A 7 -26.17 -33.82 10.25
N ARG A 8 -26.05 -34.59 9.16
CA ARG A 8 -25.07 -34.31 8.11
C ARG A 8 -25.40 -32.91 7.61
N ALA A 9 -24.46 -31.98 7.76
CA ALA A 9 -24.57 -30.68 7.11
C ALA A 9 -24.81 -30.94 5.61
N PRO A 10 -25.72 -30.21 4.96
CA PRO A 10 -25.88 -30.32 3.52
C PRO A 10 -24.51 -30.09 2.88
N ALA A 11 -24.17 -30.90 1.86
CA ALA A 11 -22.93 -30.74 1.12
C ALA A 11 -22.83 -29.28 0.67
N GLN A 12 -21.84 -28.54 1.20
CA GLN A 12 -21.61 -27.16 0.80
C GLN A 12 -21.43 -27.14 -0.72
N ALA A 13 -22.30 -26.41 -1.41
CA ALA A 13 -22.11 -26.14 -2.83
C ALA A 13 -20.70 -25.59 -3.02
N LYS A 14 -19.98 -26.13 -4.00
CA LYS A 14 -18.61 -25.68 -4.30
C LYS A 14 -18.66 -24.16 -4.49
N PRO A 15 -17.84 -23.36 -3.76
CA PRO A 15 -17.84 -21.93 -3.93
C PRO A 15 -17.52 -21.59 -5.39
N VAL A 16 -18.11 -20.51 -5.89
CA VAL A 16 -17.85 -20.02 -7.25
C VAL A 16 -16.34 -19.83 -7.41
N GLN A 17 -15.79 -20.16 -8.57
CA GLN A 17 -14.37 -19.99 -8.85
C GLN A 17 -13.93 -18.56 -8.51
N GLY A 18 -12.72 -18.41 -7.93
CA GLY A 18 -12.21 -17.09 -7.53
C GLY A 18 -12.91 -16.45 -6.31
N THR A 19 -13.75 -17.21 -5.60
CA THR A 19 -14.40 -16.75 -4.35
C THR A 19 -13.95 -17.56 -3.13
N ARG A 20 -13.95 -16.92 -1.96
CA ARG A 20 -13.74 -17.54 -0.65
C ARG A 20 -14.80 -17.03 0.32
N LEU A 21 -15.10 -17.77 1.38
CA LEU A 21 -15.91 -17.26 2.49
C LEU A 21 -15.15 -16.17 3.25
N VAL A 22 -15.85 -15.09 3.62
CA VAL A 22 -15.34 -14.08 4.54
C VAL A 22 -15.06 -14.75 5.89
N PRO A 23 -13.85 -14.60 6.48
CA PRO A 23 -13.55 -15.18 7.79
C PRO A 23 -14.56 -14.75 8.86
N GLY A 24 -15.09 -15.73 9.59
CA GLY A 24 -16.13 -15.51 10.61
C GLY A 24 -17.56 -15.39 10.07
N SER A 25 -17.76 -15.44 8.75
CA SER A 25 -19.09 -15.54 8.12
C SER A 25 -19.33 -16.94 7.56
N SER A 26 -20.57 -17.41 7.63
CA SER A 26 -20.99 -18.72 7.09
C SER A 26 -21.53 -18.66 5.66
N SER A 27 -21.80 -17.47 5.12
CA SER A 27 -22.49 -17.29 3.83
C SER A 27 -21.92 -16.19 2.95
N LEU A 28 -21.21 -15.21 3.52
CA LEU A 28 -20.64 -14.12 2.72
C LEU A 28 -19.43 -14.59 1.93
N LEU A 29 -19.43 -14.27 0.64
CA LEU A 29 -18.30 -14.50 -0.25
C LEU A 29 -17.47 -13.22 -0.41
N GLN A 30 -16.19 -13.40 -0.64
CA GLN A 30 -15.22 -12.37 -1.00
C GLN A 30 -14.40 -12.82 -2.20
N VAL A 31 -13.82 -11.84 -2.88
CA VAL A 31 -12.96 -12.03 -4.04
C VAL A 31 -11.59 -11.41 -3.78
N SER A 32 -10.55 -11.99 -4.37
CA SER A 32 -9.22 -11.41 -4.30
C SER A 32 -9.15 -10.09 -5.09
N THR A 33 -8.37 -9.13 -4.59
CA THR A 33 -8.00 -7.89 -5.29
C THR A 33 -6.94 -8.10 -6.37
N GLY A 34 -6.35 -9.29 -6.47
CA GLY A 34 -5.17 -9.58 -7.29
C GLY A 34 -3.85 -9.29 -6.59
N LEU A 35 -3.90 -8.70 -5.39
CA LEU A 35 -2.76 -8.41 -4.53
C LEU A 35 -2.94 -9.10 -3.19
N GLN A 36 -2.18 -10.17 -2.95
CA GLN A 36 -2.32 -10.95 -1.73
C GLN A 36 -2.09 -10.13 -0.44
N SER A 37 -1.16 -9.18 -0.49
CA SER A 37 -0.89 -8.27 0.63
C SER A 37 -2.05 -7.28 0.88
N LEU A 38 -2.72 -6.82 -0.18
CA LEU A 38 -3.93 -6.01 -0.05
C LEU A 38 -5.12 -6.83 0.44
N ASP A 39 -5.24 -8.08 -0.01
CA ASP A 39 -6.24 -9.01 0.48
C ASP A 39 -6.10 -9.24 1.98
N ASP A 40 -4.89 -9.45 2.49
CA ASP A 40 -4.63 -9.57 3.93
C ASP A 40 -5.11 -8.32 4.70
N LEU A 41 -4.81 -7.12 4.21
CA LEU A 41 -5.28 -5.86 4.81
C LEU A 41 -6.81 -5.72 4.83
N LEU A 42 -7.51 -6.38 3.91
CA LEU A 42 -8.97 -6.45 3.86
C LEU A 42 -9.55 -7.62 4.69
N GLY A 43 -8.71 -8.46 5.31
CA GLY A 43 -9.15 -9.64 6.06
C GLY A 43 -9.34 -10.89 5.19
N GLY A 44 -8.68 -10.93 4.04
CA GLY A 44 -8.64 -12.05 3.09
C GLY A 44 -9.14 -11.71 1.68
N GLY A 45 -9.63 -10.50 1.43
CA GLY A 45 -10.11 -10.05 0.11
C GLY A 45 -11.23 -9.01 0.21
N LEU A 46 -11.79 -8.61 -0.92
CA LEU A 46 -12.93 -7.69 -0.98
C LEU A 46 -14.24 -8.47 -0.93
N PRO A 47 -15.09 -8.30 0.10
CA PRO A 47 -16.39 -8.96 0.15
C PRO A 47 -17.32 -8.50 -0.97
N LEU A 48 -18.20 -9.40 -1.41
CA LEU A 48 -19.28 -9.03 -2.33
C LEU A 48 -20.25 -8.03 -1.66
N GLY A 49 -20.83 -7.17 -2.47
CA GLY A 49 -21.69 -6.07 -2.06
C GLY A 49 -20.97 -4.86 -1.47
N GLN A 50 -19.64 -4.78 -1.59
CA GLN A 50 -18.82 -3.73 -0.99
C GLN A 50 -18.07 -2.87 -2.03
N VAL A 51 -17.83 -1.60 -1.69
CA VAL A 51 -17.04 -0.65 -2.48
C VAL A 51 -15.71 -0.35 -1.78
N LEU A 52 -14.60 -0.54 -2.51
CA LEU A 52 -13.25 -0.13 -2.09
C LEU A 52 -12.83 1.12 -2.88
N VAL A 53 -12.45 2.18 -2.18
CA VAL A 53 -11.90 3.42 -2.76
C VAL A 53 -10.39 3.46 -2.55
N ILE A 54 -9.66 3.72 -3.63
CA ILE A 54 -8.20 3.88 -3.65
C ILE A 54 -7.87 5.34 -3.98
N LEU A 55 -7.08 5.96 -3.10
CA LEU A 55 -6.58 7.32 -3.24
C LEU A 55 -5.11 7.28 -3.61
N ALA A 56 -4.68 8.07 -4.58
CA ALA A 56 -3.29 8.20 -5.00
C ALA A 56 -3.00 9.69 -5.23
N PRO A 57 -2.50 10.43 -4.21
CA PRO A 57 -2.37 11.88 -4.27
C PRO A 57 -1.19 12.37 -5.14
N ASP A 58 -0.28 11.50 -5.57
CA ASP A 58 0.88 11.92 -6.35
C ASP A 58 0.52 12.13 -7.83
N TYR A 59 0.80 13.33 -8.35
CA TYR A 59 0.50 13.69 -9.74
C TYR A 59 1.27 12.90 -10.80
N HIS A 60 2.43 12.37 -10.44
CA HIS A 60 3.34 11.68 -11.34
C HIS A 60 3.43 10.17 -11.04
N SER A 61 2.49 9.64 -10.25
CA SER A 61 2.38 8.20 -10.00
C SER A 61 1.11 7.63 -10.63
N SER A 62 1.08 6.31 -10.77
CA SER A 62 -0.07 5.57 -11.27
C SER A 62 -0.50 4.49 -10.27
N TRP A 63 -0.35 4.74 -8.96
CA TRP A 63 -0.61 3.73 -7.92
C TRP A 63 -2.07 3.27 -7.91
N GLY A 64 -3.02 4.20 -8.02
CA GLY A 64 -4.44 3.88 -8.13
C GLY A 64 -4.73 2.99 -9.33
N GLU A 65 -4.24 3.38 -10.51
CA GLU A 65 -4.39 2.59 -11.73
C GLU A 65 -3.74 1.21 -11.63
N LEU A 66 -2.57 1.11 -11.00
CA LEU A 66 -1.88 -0.17 -10.80
C LEU A 66 -2.76 -1.14 -10.00
N VAL A 67 -3.32 -0.69 -8.88
CA VAL A 67 -4.24 -1.50 -8.06
C VAL A 67 -5.50 -1.87 -8.86
N ALA A 68 -6.04 -0.95 -9.66
CA ALA A 68 -7.18 -1.23 -10.55
C ALA A 68 -6.85 -2.30 -11.61
N ARG A 69 -5.65 -2.27 -12.20
CA ARG A 69 -5.19 -3.28 -13.16
C ARG A 69 -5.09 -4.67 -12.52
N TYR A 70 -4.58 -4.78 -11.29
CA TYR A 70 -4.58 -6.04 -10.53
C TYR A 70 -6.00 -6.57 -10.31
N PHE A 71 -6.93 -5.69 -9.94
CA PHE A 71 -8.33 -6.05 -9.71
C PHE A 71 -9.03 -6.58 -10.97
N ILE A 72 -8.76 -5.96 -12.13
CA ILE A 72 -9.24 -6.39 -13.45
C ILE A 72 -8.61 -7.73 -13.84
N ALA A 73 -7.28 -7.83 -13.78
CA ALA A 73 -6.53 -9.03 -14.16
C ALA A 73 -6.98 -10.24 -13.34
N GLN A 74 -7.14 -10.07 -12.02
CA GLN A 74 -7.68 -11.12 -11.14
C GLN A 74 -9.09 -11.53 -11.56
N GLY A 75 -9.96 -10.58 -11.88
CA GLY A 75 -11.30 -10.86 -12.39
C GLY A 75 -11.32 -11.75 -13.62
N LEU A 76 -10.58 -11.35 -14.66
CA LEU A 76 -10.49 -12.12 -15.90
C LEU A 76 -9.86 -13.50 -15.66
N SER A 77 -8.83 -13.58 -14.81
CA SER A 77 -8.15 -14.83 -14.48
C SER A 77 -9.06 -15.84 -13.77
N SER A 78 -10.01 -15.34 -12.98
CA SER A 78 -11.00 -16.13 -12.22
C SER A 78 -12.30 -16.40 -12.99
N GLY A 79 -12.45 -15.89 -14.22
CA GLY A 79 -13.69 -16.03 -14.99
C GLY A 79 -14.85 -15.19 -14.43
N HIS A 80 -14.55 -14.09 -13.74
CA HIS A 80 -15.57 -13.17 -13.23
C HIS A 80 -16.03 -12.22 -14.33
N ARG A 81 -17.23 -11.67 -14.15
CA ARG A 81 -17.70 -10.55 -14.97
C ARG A 81 -16.98 -9.29 -14.52
N VAL A 82 -16.52 -8.45 -15.44
CA VAL A 82 -15.78 -7.23 -15.18
C VAL A 82 -16.38 -6.08 -15.99
N LEU A 83 -16.83 -5.03 -15.31
CA LEU A 83 -17.20 -3.75 -15.90
C LEU A 83 -16.04 -2.78 -15.67
N VAL A 84 -15.44 -2.26 -16.74
CA VAL A 84 -14.36 -1.27 -16.67
C VAL A 84 -14.86 0.07 -17.18
N SER A 85 -14.80 1.09 -16.32
CA SER A 85 -15.01 2.49 -16.68
C SER A 85 -13.70 3.24 -16.62
N ASP A 86 -13.31 3.81 -17.77
CA ASP A 86 -12.06 4.54 -17.97
C ASP A 86 -12.22 5.46 -19.20
N ARG A 87 -11.27 6.40 -19.40
CA ARG A 87 -11.20 7.20 -20.63
C ARG A 87 -10.97 6.37 -21.88
N ASN A 88 -10.17 5.31 -21.80
CA ASN A 88 -9.95 4.35 -22.87
C ASN A 88 -9.91 2.93 -22.28
N PRO A 89 -11.08 2.34 -21.99
CA PRO A 89 -11.17 1.11 -21.22
C PRO A 89 -10.55 -0.10 -21.93
N ALA A 90 -10.61 -0.15 -23.28
CA ALA A 90 -9.97 -1.22 -24.04
C ALA A 90 -8.44 -1.17 -23.92
N GLN A 91 -7.83 0.02 -24.08
CA GLN A 91 -6.39 0.20 -23.90
C GLN A 91 -5.96 -0.05 -22.45
N PHE A 92 -6.77 0.39 -21.49
CA PHE A 92 -6.50 0.18 -20.07
C PHE A 92 -6.44 -1.32 -19.71
N VAL A 93 -7.39 -2.11 -20.23
CA VAL A 93 -7.39 -3.57 -20.04
C VAL A 93 -6.22 -4.25 -20.75
N ALA A 94 -5.88 -3.82 -21.97
CA ALA A 94 -4.73 -4.36 -22.69
C ALA A 94 -3.39 -4.15 -21.94
N GLY A 95 -3.30 -3.08 -21.14
CA GLY A 95 -2.15 -2.78 -20.28
C GLY A 95 -2.16 -3.47 -18.90
N CYS A 96 -3.17 -4.29 -18.58
CA CYS A 96 -3.19 -5.02 -17.31
C CYS A 96 -2.13 -6.13 -17.28
N MET A 97 -1.59 -6.40 -16.09
CA MET A 97 -0.62 -7.48 -15.91
C MET A 97 -1.24 -8.86 -16.11
N TRP A 98 -0.42 -9.84 -16.46
CA TRP A 98 -0.85 -11.24 -16.55
C TRP A 98 0.10 -12.18 -15.83
N HIS A 99 -0.38 -13.39 -15.56
CA HIS A 99 0.48 -14.44 -15.06
C HIS A 99 1.07 -15.19 -16.26
N PRO A 100 2.37 -15.54 -16.24
CA PRO A 100 2.93 -16.45 -17.23
C PRO A 100 2.07 -17.71 -17.27
N GLY A 101 1.69 -18.16 -18.46
CA GLY A 101 0.93 -19.40 -18.59
C GLY A 101 1.74 -20.53 -18.00
N SER A 102 1.14 -21.38 -17.16
CA SER A 102 1.65 -22.72 -16.92
C SER A 102 1.50 -23.52 -18.22
N SER A 103 2.35 -23.21 -19.22
CA SER A 103 2.56 -24.11 -20.34
C SER A 103 3.00 -25.43 -19.74
N ARG A 104 2.18 -26.44 -19.94
CA ARG A 104 2.39 -27.83 -19.57
C ARG A 104 3.52 -28.48 -20.40
N ASP A 105 4.52 -27.69 -20.79
CA ASP A 105 5.77 -28.16 -21.36
C ASP A 105 6.69 -28.53 -20.19
N GLN A 106 6.62 -29.80 -19.82
CA GLN A 106 7.63 -30.46 -19.03
C GLN A 106 8.95 -30.49 -19.81
N ASN A 107 9.66 -29.36 -19.95
CA ASN A 107 11.11 -29.40 -20.21
C ASN A 107 11.90 -28.11 -19.92
N THR A 108 11.45 -27.26 -19.02
CA THR A 108 12.35 -26.27 -18.40
C THR A 108 12.45 -26.58 -16.93
N LYS A 109 13.49 -27.35 -16.59
CA LYS A 109 14.01 -27.40 -15.22
C LYS A 109 14.09 -25.96 -14.71
N GLY A 110 13.55 -25.73 -13.52
CA GLY A 110 13.55 -24.44 -12.84
C GLY A 110 14.93 -23.80 -12.90
N VAL A 111 15.01 -22.72 -13.67
CA VAL A 111 15.99 -21.68 -13.43
C VAL A 111 15.31 -20.75 -12.43
N ASP A 112 15.31 -21.19 -11.17
CA ASP A 112 15.36 -20.25 -10.05
C ASP A 112 16.72 -19.55 -10.17
N GLU A 113 16.78 -18.57 -11.07
CA GLU A 113 17.78 -17.52 -10.96
C GLU A 113 17.44 -16.78 -9.67
N LYS A 114 18.21 -17.13 -8.64
CA LYS A 114 18.52 -16.26 -7.52
C LYS A 114 18.73 -14.85 -8.09
N GLU A 115 17.71 -14.00 -8.04
CA GLU A 115 17.94 -12.56 -7.96
C GLU A 115 18.55 -12.35 -6.59
N ALA A 116 19.88 -12.50 -6.57
CA ALA A 116 20.75 -12.12 -5.50
C ALA A 116 20.49 -10.63 -5.26
N ASP A 117 19.78 -10.39 -4.17
CA ASP A 117 20.08 -9.32 -3.23
C ASP A 117 21.55 -8.91 -3.37
N GLU A 118 21.80 -7.62 -3.60
CA GLU A 118 23.13 -7.02 -3.47
C GLU A 118 23.56 -7.14 -2.00
N GLN A 119 23.93 -8.35 -1.59
CA GLN A 119 24.62 -8.59 -0.35
C GLN A 119 26.08 -8.18 -0.57
N PRO A 120 26.65 -7.31 0.27
CA PRO A 120 28.08 -7.15 0.27
C PRO A 120 28.70 -8.52 0.58
N ALA A 121 29.64 -8.93 -0.27
CA ALA A 121 30.38 -10.15 -0.12
C ALA A 121 31.22 -10.09 1.17
N ASP A 122 30.64 -10.56 2.28
CA ASP A 122 31.33 -10.88 3.53
C ASP A 122 30.56 -11.95 4.33
N GLU A 123 30.27 -13.10 3.70
CA GLU A 123 29.79 -14.31 4.39
C GLU A 123 30.92 -15.14 5.03
N GLN A 124 32.07 -14.53 5.34
CA GLN A 124 33.16 -15.19 6.06
C GLN A 124 33.59 -14.45 7.34
N GLU A 125 32.65 -13.90 8.09
CA GLU A 125 32.86 -13.72 9.53
C GLU A 125 31.53 -13.73 10.30
N LYS A 126 30.99 -14.93 10.56
CA LYS A 126 29.94 -15.12 11.57
C LYS A 126 30.49 -14.70 12.93
N VAL A 127 30.28 -13.43 13.28
CA VAL A 127 30.68 -12.84 14.56
C VAL A 127 30.01 -13.64 15.69
N LYS A 128 30.82 -14.34 16.49
CA LYS A 128 30.44 -15.23 17.62
C LYS A 128 29.63 -14.57 18.75
N ILE A 129 29.27 -13.29 18.61
CA ILE A 129 28.55 -12.52 19.64
C ILE A 129 27.02 -12.69 19.49
N ALA A 130 26.51 -13.03 18.30
CA ALA A 130 25.07 -13.05 17.99
C ALA A 130 24.41 -14.44 18.06
N TRP A 131 24.92 -15.38 18.86
CA TRP A 131 24.34 -16.74 18.97
C TRP A 131 22.88 -16.74 19.48
N ARG A 132 22.53 -15.73 20.29
CA ARG A 132 21.15 -15.52 20.77
C ARG A 132 20.17 -15.12 19.66
N TYR A 133 20.66 -14.46 18.60
CA TYR A 133 19.82 -13.99 17.48
C TYR A 133 19.68 -15.03 16.37
N GLY A 134 20.63 -15.97 16.26
CA GLY A 134 20.58 -17.05 15.26
C GLY A 134 19.42 -18.04 15.41
N HIS A 135 18.75 -18.04 16.57
CA HIS A 135 17.56 -18.86 16.84
C HIS A 135 16.26 -18.04 16.86
N MET A 136 16.31 -16.73 16.60
CA MET A 136 15.10 -15.92 16.53
C MET A 136 14.48 -16.03 15.14
N LYS A 137 13.16 -16.25 15.11
CA LYS A 137 12.39 -16.23 13.87
C LYS A 137 12.57 -14.86 13.22
N GLN A 138 13.08 -14.83 11.99
CA GLN A 138 13.21 -13.60 11.21
C GLN A 138 11.84 -12.90 11.16
N PHE A 139 11.85 -11.58 11.36
CA PHE A 139 10.64 -10.78 11.36
C PHE A 139 10.04 -10.80 9.95
N LYS A 140 8.85 -11.35 9.80
CA LYS A 140 8.15 -11.41 8.50
C LYS A 140 7.40 -10.12 8.30
N THR A 141 7.83 -9.33 7.34
CA THR A 141 7.25 -8.02 7.03
C THR A 141 6.17 -8.11 5.95
N THR A 142 6.16 -9.20 5.19
CA THR A 142 5.20 -9.51 4.12
C THR A 142 4.34 -10.73 4.44
N VAL A 143 3.23 -10.86 3.71
CA VAL A 143 2.37 -12.05 3.75
C VAL A 143 2.97 -13.13 2.84
N GLU A 144 3.11 -14.35 3.37
CA GLU A 144 3.64 -15.47 2.58
C GLU A 144 2.65 -15.93 1.51
N SER A 145 3.17 -16.21 0.32
CA SER A 145 2.45 -16.93 -0.72
C SER A 145 2.04 -18.30 -0.18
N THR A 146 0.74 -18.57 -0.08
CA THR A 146 0.28 -19.92 0.28
C THR A 146 0.24 -20.74 -1.00
N ASP A 147 1.26 -21.55 -1.23
CA ASP A 147 1.42 -22.46 -2.38
C ASP A 147 0.35 -23.59 -2.46
N GLY A 148 -0.83 -23.39 -1.85
CA GLY A 148 -1.88 -24.40 -1.72
C GLY A 148 -3.28 -23.97 -2.14
N THR A 149 -3.49 -22.73 -2.61
CA THR A 149 -4.78 -22.30 -3.18
C THR A 149 -4.58 -21.61 -4.51
N GLU A 150 -4.17 -22.38 -5.52
CA GLU A 150 -3.71 -21.90 -6.84
C GLU A 150 -4.72 -21.04 -7.64
N ASP A 151 -5.99 -20.92 -7.20
CA ASP A 151 -7.03 -20.22 -7.95
C ASP A 151 -7.66 -18.98 -7.28
N TYR A 152 -7.38 -18.69 -6.00
CA TYR A 152 -8.05 -17.55 -5.32
C TYR A 152 -7.41 -16.19 -5.63
N CYS A 153 -6.09 -16.08 -5.48
CA CYS A 153 -5.29 -14.90 -5.82
C CYS A 153 -4.12 -15.40 -6.64
N ARG A 154 -4.03 -15.02 -7.92
CA ARG A 154 -2.92 -15.41 -8.78
C ARG A 154 -1.72 -14.49 -8.58
N THR A 155 -0.53 -15.02 -8.81
CA THR A 155 0.69 -14.23 -8.87
C THR A 155 0.83 -13.64 -10.26
N PHE A 156 0.65 -12.33 -10.40
CA PHE A 156 0.84 -11.62 -11.67
C PHE A 156 2.26 -11.08 -11.80
N ASP A 157 2.79 -11.13 -13.02
CA ASP A 157 4.07 -10.52 -13.39
C ASP A 157 3.80 -9.15 -14.04
N LEU A 158 4.31 -8.08 -13.43
CA LEU A 158 4.20 -6.72 -13.95
C LEU A 158 4.85 -6.52 -15.33
N ALA A 159 5.79 -7.38 -15.70
CA ALA A 159 6.43 -7.35 -17.01
C ALA A 159 5.62 -8.07 -18.11
N ALA A 160 4.57 -8.81 -17.74
CA ALA A 160 3.69 -9.51 -18.67
C ALA A 160 2.34 -8.79 -18.80
N THR A 161 1.71 -8.89 -19.96
CA THR A 161 0.40 -8.28 -20.25
C THR A 161 -0.63 -9.32 -20.65
N ILE A 162 -1.92 -8.99 -20.49
CA ILE A 162 -3.01 -9.91 -20.84
C ILE A 162 -2.95 -10.23 -22.35
N PRO A 163 -2.91 -11.52 -22.75
CA PRO A 163 -2.96 -11.86 -24.17
C PRO A 163 -4.27 -11.39 -24.82
N ASN A 164 -4.18 -10.78 -26.01
CA ASN A 164 -5.35 -10.27 -26.74
C ASN A 164 -6.43 -11.35 -26.99
N ALA A 165 -6.05 -12.61 -27.12
CA ALA A 165 -6.99 -13.73 -27.26
C ALA A 165 -7.87 -13.91 -26.02
N ILE A 166 -7.33 -13.69 -24.81
CA ILE A 166 -8.09 -13.75 -23.56
C ILE A 166 -9.07 -12.58 -23.47
N ILE A 167 -8.64 -11.38 -23.86
CA ILE A 167 -9.50 -10.19 -23.88
C ILE A 167 -10.66 -10.38 -24.87
N SER A 168 -10.35 -10.81 -26.09
CA SER A 168 -11.35 -11.02 -27.14
C SER A 168 -12.38 -12.05 -26.71
N ARG A 169 -11.92 -13.19 -26.18
CA ARG A 169 -12.80 -14.23 -25.64
C ARG A 169 -13.65 -13.71 -24.47
N ALA A 170 -13.09 -12.91 -23.57
CA ALA A 170 -13.86 -12.37 -22.45
C ALA A 170 -14.96 -11.40 -22.90
N VAL A 171 -14.74 -10.65 -23.98
CA VAL A 171 -15.78 -9.82 -24.60
C VAL A 171 -16.86 -10.70 -25.24
N ASP A 172 -16.46 -11.72 -26.03
CA ASP A 172 -17.38 -12.65 -26.69
C ASP A 172 -18.26 -13.42 -25.68
N ASP A 173 -17.66 -13.85 -24.56
CA ASP A 173 -18.32 -14.58 -23.47
C ASP A 173 -19.16 -13.65 -22.55
N ASN A 174 -19.24 -12.34 -22.86
CA ASN A 174 -19.88 -11.29 -22.03
C ASN A 174 -19.33 -11.19 -20.59
N LEU A 175 -18.10 -11.63 -20.38
CA LEU A 175 -17.38 -11.48 -19.11
C LEU A 175 -16.73 -10.10 -18.99
N LEU A 176 -16.42 -9.42 -20.10
CA LEU A 176 -15.82 -8.09 -20.08
C LEU A 176 -16.73 -7.07 -20.74
N SER A 177 -17.08 -6.02 -20.00
CA SER A 177 -17.89 -4.90 -20.46
C SER A 177 -17.15 -3.59 -20.24
N TYR A 178 -17.30 -2.67 -21.19
CA TYR A 178 -16.69 -1.35 -21.15
C TYR A 178 -17.73 -0.25 -21.00
N GLU A 179 -17.35 0.81 -20.28
CA GLU A 179 -18.05 2.08 -20.24
C GLU A 179 -17.01 3.20 -20.44
N GLU A 180 -16.98 3.80 -21.63
CA GLU A 180 -16.02 4.85 -21.94
C GLU A 180 -16.46 6.18 -21.33
N THR A 181 -15.62 6.76 -20.49
CA THR A 181 -15.83 8.09 -19.91
C THR A 181 -15.35 9.13 -20.91
N ALA A 182 -16.28 9.80 -21.60
CA ALA A 182 -15.96 10.83 -22.59
C ALA A 182 -16.70 12.15 -22.30
N PRO A 183 -16.03 13.31 -22.44
CA PRO A 183 -16.64 14.62 -22.16
C PRO A 183 -17.66 15.08 -23.21
N GLN A 184 -17.75 14.38 -24.35
CA GLN A 184 -18.56 14.77 -25.52
C GLN A 184 -19.81 13.90 -25.74
N THR A 185 -20.15 13.01 -24.80
CA THR A 185 -21.39 12.24 -24.89
C THR A 185 -22.57 13.08 -24.39
N THR A 186 -23.76 12.86 -24.94
CA THR A 186 -24.99 13.55 -24.50
C THR A 186 -25.46 13.12 -23.10
N SER A 187 -24.81 12.10 -22.50
CA SER A 187 -25.19 11.51 -21.23
C SER A 187 -24.11 11.78 -20.19
N ASP A 188 -24.54 12.14 -18.98
CA ASP A 188 -23.67 12.27 -17.80
C ASP A 188 -22.90 10.95 -17.56
N PRO A 189 -21.56 10.93 -17.61
CA PRO A 189 -20.75 9.71 -17.45
C PRO A 189 -21.06 8.97 -16.15
N SER A 190 -21.36 9.71 -15.08
CA SER A 190 -21.75 9.16 -13.77
C SER A 190 -23.07 8.39 -13.85
N LYS A 191 -24.02 8.84 -14.68
CA LYS A 191 -25.28 8.15 -14.90
C LYS A 191 -25.12 6.99 -15.86
N ALA A 192 -24.33 7.15 -16.91
CA ALA A 192 -24.09 6.12 -17.91
C ALA A 192 -23.51 4.85 -17.29
N ILE A 193 -22.47 4.97 -16.45
CA ILE A 193 -21.91 3.82 -15.73
C ILE A 193 -22.91 3.16 -14.77
N LEU A 194 -23.72 3.95 -14.05
CA LEU A 194 -24.74 3.40 -13.15
C LEU A 194 -25.87 2.70 -13.92
N GLN A 195 -26.23 3.19 -15.10
CA GLN A 195 -27.19 2.54 -15.99
C GLN A 195 -26.62 1.24 -16.56
N LYS A 196 -25.36 1.26 -17.01
CA LYS A 196 -24.65 0.06 -17.47
C LYS A 196 -24.56 -0.99 -16.38
N LEU A 197 -24.18 -0.60 -15.16
CA LEU A 197 -24.17 -1.47 -13.98
C LEU A 197 -25.54 -2.11 -13.75
N ARG A 198 -26.62 -1.33 -13.72
CA ARG A 198 -27.98 -1.85 -13.54
C ARG A 198 -28.37 -2.85 -14.64
N SER A 199 -28.01 -2.56 -15.89
CA SER A 199 -28.27 -3.48 -17.00
C SER A 199 -27.54 -4.82 -16.82
N LEU A 200 -26.31 -4.79 -16.33
CA LEU A 200 -25.52 -6.01 -16.08
C LEU A 200 -26.01 -6.78 -14.85
N LEU A 201 -26.48 -6.08 -13.81
CA LEU A 201 -27.06 -6.72 -12.63
C LEU A 201 -28.40 -7.40 -12.93
N ASN A 202 -29.21 -6.80 -13.81
CA ASN A 202 -30.53 -7.31 -14.19
C ASN A 202 -30.50 -8.33 -15.34
N ALA A 203 -29.35 -8.58 -15.96
CA ALA A 203 -29.23 -9.55 -17.03
C ALA A 203 -29.40 -10.97 -16.46
N ASP A 204 -30.62 -11.51 -16.56
CA ASP A 204 -30.95 -12.90 -16.23
C ASP A 204 -30.25 -13.85 -17.22
N GLY A 205 -29.50 -14.83 -16.70
CA GLY A 205 -29.01 -15.96 -17.52
C GLY A 205 -27.51 -16.24 -17.51
N GLN A 206 -26.73 -15.66 -16.61
CA GLN A 206 -25.35 -16.13 -16.38
C GLN A 206 -25.22 -16.84 -15.05
N ASP A 207 -24.42 -17.92 -15.04
CA ASP A 207 -23.89 -18.54 -13.84
C ASP A 207 -23.49 -17.46 -12.83
N LYS A 208 -23.64 -17.75 -11.53
CA LYS A 208 -23.51 -16.84 -10.38
C LYS A 208 -22.10 -16.25 -10.17
N ALA A 209 -21.33 -16.06 -11.24
CA ALA A 209 -20.04 -15.40 -11.26
C ALA A 209 -20.16 -13.98 -10.69
N PRO A 210 -19.23 -13.57 -9.81
CA PRO A 210 -19.18 -12.21 -9.30
C PRO A 210 -19.03 -11.18 -10.42
N LEU A 211 -19.62 -10.00 -10.21
CA LEU A 211 -19.40 -8.82 -11.04
C LEU A 211 -18.40 -7.88 -10.37
N ARG A 212 -17.28 -7.59 -11.02
CA ARG A 212 -16.27 -6.63 -10.58
C ARG A 212 -16.46 -5.32 -11.32
N VAL A 213 -16.80 -4.26 -10.62
CA VAL A 213 -16.93 -2.92 -11.19
C VAL A 213 -15.64 -2.17 -10.90
N CYS A 214 -14.91 -1.79 -11.94
CA CYS A 214 -13.70 -0.97 -11.84
C CYS A 214 -14.00 0.42 -12.40
N VAL A 215 -13.96 1.44 -11.55
CA VAL A 215 -14.14 2.84 -11.94
C VAL A 215 -12.79 3.53 -11.81
N ASN A 216 -12.11 3.73 -12.93
CA ASN A 216 -10.80 4.34 -12.94
C ASN A 216 -10.89 5.87 -12.97
N ASN A 217 -10.07 6.53 -12.17
CA ASN A 217 -9.88 7.98 -12.09
C ASN A 217 -11.21 8.76 -12.04
N LEU A 218 -12.11 8.38 -11.13
CA LEU A 218 -13.41 9.02 -10.95
C LEU A 218 -13.25 10.51 -10.66
N GLY A 219 -13.84 11.35 -11.52
CA GLY A 219 -13.77 12.81 -11.40
C GLY A 219 -12.58 13.45 -12.11
N ASP A 220 -11.80 12.69 -12.87
CA ASP A 220 -10.83 13.27 -13.82
C ASP A 220 -11.54 14.00 -14.98
N PHE A 221 -10.79 14.74 -15.81
CA PHE A 221 -11.31 15.59 -16.88
C PHE A 221 -12.43 14.96 -17.75
N PRO A 222 -12.34 13.68 -18.18
CA PRO A 222 -13.38 13.07 -19.02
C PRO A 222 -14.75 12.91 -18.34
N TRP A 223 -14.80 12.94 -17.00
CA TRP A 223 -16.04 12.89 -16.22
C TRP A 223 -16.81 14.22 -16.26
N GLY A 224 -16.21 15.26 -16.84
CA GLY A 224 -16.71 16.63 -16.78
C GLY A 224 -16.46 17.27 -15.41
N ARG A 225 -17.15 18.39 -15.16
CA ARG A 225 -17.02 19.10 -13.88
C ARG A 225 -17.84 18.40 -12.79
N LEU A 226 -17.22 17.45 -12.09
CA LEU A 226 -17.77 16.87 -10.87
C LEU A 226 -17.32 17.66 -9.64
N HIS A 227 -18.26 18.21 -8.89
CA HIS A 227 -17.96 18.79 -7.58
C HIS A 227 -17.85 17.67 -6.54
N GLY A 228 -17.23 17.96 -5.39
CA GLY A 228 -17.15 17.01 -4.28
C GLY A 228 -18.50 16.39 -3.91
N ARG A 229 -19.58 17.17 -3.92
CA ARG A 229 -20.95 16.67 -3.65
C ARG A 229 -21.42 15.63 -4.68
N ASP A 230 -21.06 15.78 -5.94
CA ASP A 230 -21.49 14.89 -7.02
C ASP A 230 -20.74 13.55 -6.94
N LEU A 231 -19.45 13.58 -6.60
CA LEU A 231 -18.65 12.39 -6.29
C LEU A 231 -19.23 11.62 -5.10
N LEU A 232 -19.58 12.31 -4.02
CA LEU A 232 -20.19 11.67 -2.84
C LEU A 232 -21.54 11.04 -3.18
N LYS A 233 -22.38 11.72 -3.97
CA LYS A 233 -23.64 11.15 -4.47
C LYS A 233 -23.37 9.92 -5.33
N PHE A 234 -22.40 9.98 -6.24
CA PHE A 234 -22.05 8.85 -7.09
C PHE A 234 -21.68 7.61 -6.27
N LEU A 235 -20.76 7.77 -5.29
CA LEU A 235 -20.36 6.67 -4.40
C LEU A 235 -21.54 6.09 -3.62
N LEU A 236 -22.44 6.95 -3.13
CA LEU A 236 -23.65 6.49 -2.43
C LEU A 236 -24.56 5.66 -3.35
N HIS A 237 -24.78 6.09 -4.59
CA HIS A 237 -25.59 5.34 -5.56
C HIS A 237 -24.92 4.03 -5.96
N LEU A 238 -23.60 4.03 -6.18
CA LEU A 238 -22.83 2.83 -6.51
C LEU A 238 -22.94 1.81 -5.38
N ARG A 239 -22.65 2.22 -4.14
CA ARG A 239 -22.74 1.38 -2.95
C ARG A 239 -24.14 0.80 -2.76
N SER A 240 -25.18 1.63 -2.88
CA SER A 240 -26.57 1.19 -2.78
C SER A 240 -26.95 0.21 -3.90
N SER A 241 -26.38 0.34 -5.10
CA SER A 241 -26.72 -0.52 -6.23
C SER A 241 -26.12 -1.92 -6.11
N ILE A 242 -25.01 -2.08 -5.38
CA ILE A 242 -24.32 -3.38 -5.27
C ILE A 242 -24.57 -4.13 -3.96
N ARG A 243 -25.10 -3.48 -2.91
CA ARG A 243 -25.15 -3.97 -1.51
C ARG A 243 -25.63 -5.40 -1.32
N ASP A 244 -26.67 -5.81 -2.06
CA ASP A 244 -27.31 -7.12 -1.95
C ASP A 244 -27.13 -7.96 -3.22
N THR A 245 -26.04 -7.73 -3.94
CA THR A 245 -25.71 -8.40 -5.20
C THR A 245 -24.42 -9.19 -5.08
N THR A 246 -24.11 -10.01 -6.09
CA THR A 246 -22.79 -10.66 -6.22
C THR A 246 -21.74 -9.72 -6.80
N ALA A 247 -21.99 -8.41 -6.86
CA ALA A 247 -21.05 -7.43 -7.38
C ALA A 247 -20.17 -6.84 -6.27
N CYS A 248 -18.96 -6.44 -6.61
CA CYS A 248 -18.09 -5.60 -5.78
C CYS A 248 -17.48 -4.50 -6.65
N ALA A 249 -17.07 -3.40 -6.04
CA ALA A 249 -16.52 -2.27 -6.79
C ALA A 249 -15.16 -1.82 -6.25
N LEU A 250 -14.26 -1.47 -7.17
CA LEU A 250 -13.04 -0.74 -6.90
C LEU A 250 -13.09 0.59 -7.64
N VAL A 251 -12.90 1.68 -6.91
CA VAL A 251 -12.92 3.05 -7.44
C VAL A 251 -11.58 3.71 -7.15
N THR A 252 -10.93 4.27 -8.16
CA THR A 252 -9.72 5.10 -7.98
C THR A 252 -10.07 6.57 -8.19
N LEU A 253 -9.44 7.47 -7.43
CA LEU A 253 -9.57 8.91 -7.63
C LEU A 253 -8.30 9.50 -8.25
N PRO A 254 -8.40 10.54 -9.10
CA PRO A 254 -7.24 11.25 -9.60
C PRO A 254 -6.50 12.00 -8.48
N PRO A 255 -5.24 12.41 -8.69
CA PRO A 255 -4.39 13.01 -7.65
C PRO A 255 -5.00 14.19 -6.91
N HIS A 256 -5.57 15.15 -7.63
CA HIS A 256 -6.19 16.34 -7.05
C HIS A 256 -7.42 16.04 -6.16
N LEU A 257 -8.10 14.91 -6.38
CA LEU A 257 -9.21 14.43 -5.54
C LEU A 257 -8.76 13.42 -4.48
N SER A 258 -7.50 12.99 -4.51
CA SER A 258 -6.94 12.07 -3.52
C SER A 258 -6.30 12.80 -2.35
N HIS A 259 -6.13 14.12 -2.44
CA HIS A 259 -5.52 14.93 -1.39
C HIS A 259 -6.49 15.17 -0.21
N PRO A 260 -6.03 15.06 1.05
CA PRO A 260 -6.87 15.31 2.23
C PRO A 260 -7.45 16.74 2.27
N GLU A 261 -6.74 17.69 1.66
CA GLU A 261 -7.10 19.11 1.68
C GLU A 261 -8.13 19.51 0.62
N PHE A 262 -8.60 18.58 -0.23
CA PHE A 262 -9.57 18.90 -1.27
C PHE A 262 -10.82 19.61 -0.71
N ILE A 263 -11.41 19.05 0.36
CA ILE A 263 -12.41 19.71 1.20
C ILE A 263 -12.26 19.27 2.66
N PRO A 264 -12.73 20.06 3.65
CA PRO A 264 -12.65 19.66 5.06
C PRO A 264 -13.27 18.28 5.31
N GLY A 265 -12.50 17.39 5.93
CA GLY A 265 -12.94 16.02 6.23
C GLY A 265 -13.14 15.13 5.00
N TRP A 266 -12.47 15.41 3.88
CA TRP A 266 -12.68 14.71 2.61
C TRP A 266 -12.49 13.20 2.71
N ILE A 267 -11.35 12.76 3.24
CA ILE A 267 -11.02 11.33 3.38
C ILE A 267 -12.03 10.62 4.30
N GLN A 268 -12.49 11.27 5.37
CA GLN A 268 -13.51 10.73 6.27
C GLN A 268 -14.86 10.57 5.56
N LYS A 269 -15.26 11.56 4.75
CA LYS A 269 -16.48 11.49 3.95
C LYS A 269 -16.42 10.35 2.93
N LEU A 270 -15.29 10.18 2.25
CA LEU A 270 -15.06 9.04 1.35
C LEU A 270 -15.17 7.73 2.12
N SER A 271 -14.45 7.60 3.24
CA SER A 271 -14.47 6.41 4.09
C SER A 271 -15.87 6.04 4.61
N HIS A 272 -16.73 7.01 4.89
CA HIS A 272 -18.12 6.75 5.31
C HIS A 272 -19.04 6.30 4.16
N LEU A 273 -18.74 6.74 2.93
CA LEU A 273 -19.56 6.48 1.74
C LEU A 273 -19.08 5.28 0.92
N SER A 274 -17.87 4.80 1.19
CA SER A 274 -17.35 3.48 0.79
C SER A 274 -17.46 2.47 1.92
N ASP A 275 -17.10 1.21 1.64
CA ASP A 275 -16.95 0.19 2.67
C ASP A 275 -15.46 -0.02 3.02
N GLY A 276 -14.54 0.30 2.11
CA GLY A 276 -13.12 0.45 2.41
C GLY A 276 -12.52 1.65 1.70
N CYS A 277 -11.52 2.28 2.30
CA CYS A 277 -10.80 3.42 1.74
C CYS A 277 -9.33 3.35 2.13
N MET A 278 -8.43 3.47 1.16
CA MET A 278 -6.98 3.40 1.35
C MET A 278 -6.25 4.44 0.51
N THR A 279 -5.12 4.95 1.01
CA THR A 279 -4.25 5.90 0.30
C THR A 279 -2.90 5.28 0.01
N PHE A 280 -2.53 5.23 -1.27
CA PHE A 280 -1.19 4.89 -1.75
C PHE A 280 -0.46 6.19 -2.10
N GLN A 281 0.50 6.58 -1.27
CA GLN A 281 1.28 7.80 -1.45
C GLN A 281 2.73 7.45 -1.77
N GLY A 282 3.27 8.00 -2.85
CA GLY A 282 4.68 7.83 -3.21
C GLY A 282 5.59 8.46 -2.17
N ILE A 283 6.69 7.79 -1.84
CA ILE A 283 7.71 8.34 -0.94
C ILE A 283 8.56 9.37 -1.67
N THR A 284 8.70 9.24 -2.99
CA THR A 284 9.50 10.14 -3.84
C THR A 284 8.99 11.57 -3.91
N SER A 285 7.76 11.85 -3.46
CA SER A 285 7.25 13.21 -3.35
C SER A 285 7.84 14.00 -2.17
N ASP A 286 8.49 13.32 -1.22
CA ASP A 286 9.10 13.93 -0.03
C ASP A 286 10.57 13.49 0.08
N ALA A 287 11.48 14.47 -0.02
CA ALA A 287 12.91 14.22 0.01
C ALA A 287 13.40 13.57 1.32
N VAL A 288 12.76 13.89 2.46
CA VAL A 288 13.13 13.33 3.76
C VAL A 288 12.71 11.87 3.82
N LEU A 289 11.47 11.57 3.47
CA LEU A 289 10.97 10.19 3.41
C LEU A 289 11.77 9.35 2.42
N GLY A 290 12.11 9.91 1.25
CA GLY A 290 12.92 9.23 0.23
C GLY A 290 14.31 8.83 0.73
N SER A 291 14.97 9.70 1.51
CA SER A 291 16.26 9.38 2.11
C SER A 291 16.16 8.39 3.29
N THR A 292 15.04 8.40 4.01
CA THR A 292 14.84 7.57 5.21
C THR A 292 14.43 6.14 4.86
N PHE A 293 13.70 5.97 3.75
CA PHE A 293 13.10 4.70 3.33
C PHE A 293 13.42 4.39 1.86
N PRO A 294 14.71 4.28 1.48
CA PRO A 294 15.12 4.14 0.08
C PRO A 294 14.62 2.84 -0.56
N SER A 295 14.40 1.80 0.24
CA SER A 295 13.89 0.51 -0.23
C SER A 295 12.41 0.52 -0.63
N TYR A 296 11.66 1.59 -0.33
CA TYR A 296 10.21 1.66 -0.52
C TYR A 296 9.80 2.61 -1.64
N SER A 297 8.80 2.23 -2.41
CA SER A 297 8.21 3.08 -3.45
C SER A 297 7.19 4.07 -2.88
N GLY A 298 6.53 3.69 -1.78
CA GLY A 298 5.54 4.54 -1.14
C GLY A 298 4.99 4.00 0.18
N LEU A 299 4.15 4.81 0.82
CA LEU A 299 3.42 4.51 2.04
C LEU A 299 1.97 4.14 1.73
N LEU A 300 1.41 3.23 2.52
CA LEU A 300 0.00 2.87 2.46
C LEU A 300 -0.68 3.28 3.76
N THR A 301 -1.74 4.09 3.66
CA THR A 301 -2.61 4.38 4.80
C THR A 301 -3.95 3.69 4.63
N VAL A 302 -4.37 2.90 5.62
CA VAL A 302 -5.71 2.30 5.66
C VAL A 302 -6.62 3.20 6.49
N HIS A 303 -7.63 3.81 5.84
CA HIS A 303 -8.60 4.70 6.50
C HIS A 303 -9.82 3.95 7.00
N SER A 304 -10.31 2.99 6.21
CA SER A 304 -11.42 2.11 6.57
C SER A 304 -11.33 0.79 5.81
N THR A 305 -11.93 -0.26 6.36
CA THR A 305 -12.00 -1.58 5.73
C THR A 305 -13.39 -2.18 5.89
N PRO A 306 -13.84 -3.04 4.95
CA PRO A 306 -15.20 -3.57 4.96
C PRO A 306 -15.52 -4.35 6.24
N SER A 307 -16.74 -4.16 6.75
CA SER A 307 -17.28 -4.90 7.90
C SER A 307 -18.69 -5.45 7.60
N PRO A 308 -18.86 -6.29 6.56
CA PRO A 308 -20.17 -6.76 6.15
C PRO A 308 -20.81 -7.64 7.23
N HIS A 309 -22.02 -7.27 7.67
CA HIS A 309 -22.79 -7.94 8.73
C HIS A 309 -22.09 -8.07 10.09
N THR A 310 -21.08 -7.24 10.38
CA THR A 310 -20.39 -7.20 11.66
C THR A 310 -20.11 -5.76 12.08
N LEU A 311 -20.11 -5.49 13.39
CA LEU A 311 -19.73 -4.19 13.95
C LEU A 311 -18.23 -3.94 13.90
N LEU A 312 -17.43 -5.01 13.85
CA LEU A 312 -15.98 -4.95 13.82
C LEU A 312 -15.46 -5.49 12.49
N ASP A 313 -14.51 -4.78 11.92
CA ASP A 313 -13.80 -5.09 10.69
C ASP A 313 -12.98 -6.40 10.83
N PRO A 314 -13.26 -7.43 10.01
CA PRO A 314 -12.56 -8.72 10.06
C PRO A 314 -11.04 -8.57 9.93
N SER A 315 -10.58 -7.61 9.13
CA SER A 315 -9.17 -7.28 8.95
C SER A 315 -8.45 -6.85 10.23
N ARG A 316 -9.13 -6.49 11.34
CA ARG A 316 -8.43 -6.31 12.64
C ARG A 316 -8.02 -7.61 13.30
N ARG A 317 -8.71 -8.72 12.98
CA ARG A 317 -8.49 -10.02 13.61
C ARG A 317 -7.74 -10.99 12.70
N PHE A 318 -7.83 -10.79 11.39
CA PHE A 318 -7.34 -11.76 10.40
C PHE A 318 -6.20 -11.22 9.52
N SER A 319 -5.90 -9.92 9.56
CA SER A 319 -4.76 -9.36 8.83
C SER A 319 -3.47 -9.55 9.63
N GLN A 320 -2.48 -10.15 9.00
CA GLN A 320 -1.12 -10.20 9.56
C GLN A 320 -0.47 -8.82 9.54
N LEU A 321 -0.69 -8.05 8.46
CA LEU A 321 -0.07 -6.74 8.27
C LEU A 321 -0.64 -5.66 9.21
N ARG A 322 -1.91 -5.77 9.63
CA ARG A 322 -2.48 -4.86 10.65
C ARG A 322 -2.24 -5.29 12.09
N GLY A 323 -1.55 -6.41 12.29
CA GLY A 323 -1.18 -6.96 13.59
C GLY A 323 -2.30 -7.76 14.27
N LEU A 324 -2.08 -9.07 14.42
CA LEU A 324 -2.76 -9.86 15.44
C LEU A 324 -2.09 -9.58 16.80
N ASP A 325 -2.78 -8.83 17.66
CA ASP A 325 -2.59 -8.74 19.12
C ASP A 325 -1.17 -8.77 19.70
N VAL A 326 -0.66 -7.59 20.12
CA VAL A 326 0.03 -7.45 21.42
C VAL A 326 -0.30 -6.12 22.12
N SER A 327 -0.71 -5.05 21.42
CA SER A 327 -0.90 -3.71 22.05
C SER A 327 -2.17 -2.94 21.66
N GLY A 328 -3.07 -3.51 20.86
CA GLY A 328 -4.35 -2.87 20.49
C GLY A 328 -4.23 -1.58 19.65
N LYS A 329 -3.02 -1.18 19.26
CA LYS A 329 -2.76 -0.10 18.31
C LYS A 329 -2.20 -0.71 17.03
N ALA A 330 -3.09 -1.01 16.08
CA ALA A 330 -2.70 -1.20 14.70
C ALA A 330 -2.18 0.15 14.19
N GLU A 331 -0.86 0.36 14.30
CA GLU A 331 -0.22 1.52 13.72
C GLU A 331 -0.21 1.33 12.20
N ASN A 332 -0.62 2.34 11.44
CA ASN A 332 -0.61 2.36 9.96
C ASN A 332 0.84 2.43 9.42
N ASN A 333 1.71 1.56 9.93
CA ASN A 333 3.11 1.42 9.53
C ASN A 333 3.18 0.50 8.32
N LEU A 334 2.56 0.89 7.21
CA LEU A 334 2.49 0.10 5.99
C LEU A 334 3.16 0.86 4.85
N ALA A 335 3.92 0.13 4.06
CA ALA A 335 4.59 0.64 2.89
C ALA A 335 4.48 -0.35 1.74
N PHE A 336 4.76 0.10 0.53
CA PHE A 336 4.72 -0.73 -0.65
C PHE A 336 5.99 -0.60 -1.47
N LYS A 337 6.33 -1.70 -2.13
CA LYS A 337 7.45 -1.82 -3.05
C LYS A 337 6.90 -2.19 -4.43
N CYS A 338 7.23 -1.37 -5.41
CA CYS A 338 7.00 -1.66 -6.82
C CYS A 338 8.32 -2.08 -7.45
N MET A 339 8.51 -3.40 -7.58
CA MET A 339 9.66 -4.00 -8.24
C MET A 339 9.38 -4.20 -9.73
N ARG A 340 10.38 -4.66 -10.49
CA ARG A 340 10.26 -4.93 -11.93
C ARG A 340 9.10 -5.86 -12.29
N LYS A 341 8.88 -6.90 -11.49
CA LYS A 341 7.89 -7.96 -11.77
C LYS A 341 6.76 -8.05 -10.74
N ARG A 342 6.87 -7.37 -9.60
CA ARG A 342 5.97 -7.56 -8.46
C ARG A 342 5.66 -6.26 -7.76
N PHE A 343 4.41 -6.10 -7.36
CA PHE A 343 3.97 -5.10 -6.40
C PHE A 343 3.61 -5.78 -5.07
N VAL A 344 4.15 -5.28 -3.97
CA VAL A 344 3.90 -5.85 -2.63
C VAL A 344 3.72 -4.76 -1.59
N VAL A 345 2.77 -4.98 -0.69
CA VAL A 345 2.59 -4.19 0.54
C VAL A 345 3.14 -4.99 1.72
N GLU A 346 3.85 -4.30 2.61
CA GLU A 346 4.50 -4.86 3.79
C GLU A 346 4.50 -3.88 4.95
N THR A 347 4.81 -4.36 6.15
CA THR A 347 5.03 -3.49 7.30
C THR A 347 6.27 -2.64 7.05
N LEU A 348 6.12 -1.32 7.14
CA LEU A 348 7.21 -0.36 7.07
C LEU A 348 8.22 -0.66 8.16
N HIS A 349 9.46 -0.88 7.77
CA HIS A 349 10.58 -0.99 8.68
C HIS A 349 11.72 -0.09 8.20
N LEU A 350 12.59 0.29 9.13
CA LEU A 350 13.88 0.87 8.76
C LEU A 350 14.75 -0.25 8.19
N ASP A 351 15.52 0.06 7.16
CA ASP A 351 16.51 -0.88 6.67
C ASP A 351 17.56 -1.13 7.77
N VAL A 352 18.15 -2.32 7.80
CA VAL A 352 19.14 -2.72 8.83
C VAL A 352 20.36 -1.79 8.80
N GLU A 353 20.60 -1.10 7.68
CA GLU A 353 21.60 -0.05 7.51
C GLU A 353 21.19 1.33 8.04
N GLY A 354 19.99 1.46 8.63
CA GLY A 354 19.43 2.65 9.28
C GLY A 354 20.15 3.07 10.56
N GLY A 355 21.48 3.05 10.51
CA GLY A 355 22.40 3.43 11.56
C GLY A 355 23.86 3.30 11.12
N VAL A 356 24.26 3.86 9.97
CA VAL A 356 25.69 3.95 9.64
C VAL A 356 26.06 5.35 9.14
N GLY A 357 26.85 6.07 9.94
CA GLY A 357 27.50 7.30 9.49
C GLY A 357 28.29 8.08 10.55
N GLU A 358 27.86 8.11 11.81
CA GLU A 358 28.57 8.85 12.85
C GLU A 358 29.12 7.90 13.92
N ARG A 359 30.24 7.25 13.59
CA ARG A 359 31.11 6.63 14.59
C ARG A 359 31.81 7.75 15.38
N ARG A 360 31.07 8.48 16.22
CA ARG A 360 31.63 9.35 17.26
C ARG A 360 32.17 8.48 18.39
N THR A 361 33.26 7.76 18.13
CA THR A 361 34.10 7.24 19.21
C THR A 361 35.10 8.32 19.59
N THR A 362 34.66 9.25 20.45
CA THR A 362 35.55 9.79 21.48
C THR A 362 34.87 9.48 22.81
N PRO A 363 35.42 8.58 23.64
CA PRO A 363 34.85 8.31 24.95
C PRO A 363 34.82 9.61 25.78
N ALA A 364 33.64 10.00 26.24
CA ALA A 364 33.50 11.12 27.16
C ALA A 364 34.19 10.75 28.48
N VAL A 365 35.07 11.65 28.94
CA VAL A 365 35.69 11.58 30.28
C VAL A 365 34.56 11.68 31.32
N PRO A 366 34.51 10.79 32.34
CA PRO A 366 33.45 10.83 33.33
C PRO A 366 33.61 12.08 34.21
N VAL A 367 32.75 13.07 34.02
CA VAL A 367 32.56 14.16 34.97
C VAL A 367 31.49 13.70 35.97
N SER A 368 31.91 13.51 37.22
CA SER A 368 30.99 13.26 38.33
C SER A 368 30.22 14.54 38.61
N VAL A 369 28.88 14.50 38.51
CA VAL A 369 28.01 15.60 38.91
C VAL A 369 27.02 15.06 39.94
N THR A 370 27.17 15.53 41.17
CA THR A 370 26.26 15.24 42.29
C THR A 370 24.92 15.94 42.08
N SER A 371 23.84 15.18 42.00
CA SER A 371 22.47 15.70 41.94
C SER A 371 21.83 15.72 43.33
N SER A 372 21.58 16.91 43.87
CA SER A 372 20.66 17.15 44.97
C SER A 372 19.22 17.22 44.43
N VAL A 373 18.34 16.38 44.97
CA VAL A 373 16.91 16.33 44.63
C VAL A 373 16.15 17.27 45.56
N THR A 374 15.40 18.23 45.01
CA THR A 374 14.31 18.91 45.71
C THR A 374 13.00 18.61 44.97
N VAL A 375 12.04 18.03 45.70
CA VAL A 375 10.71 17.67 45.23
C VAL A 375 9.76 18.83 45.50
N GLY A 376 9.16 19.39 44.45
CA GLY A 376 8.05 20.33 44.53
C GLY A 376 6.85 19.79 43.76
N ALA A 377 5.69 19.71 44.44
CA ALA A 377 4.47 19.06 43.96
C ALA A 377 3.42 20.04 43.40
N ALA A 378 2.61 19.50 42.48
CA ALA A 378 1.22 19.85 42.10
C ALA A 378 0.97 20.95 41.03
N PRO A 379 -0.23 21.02 40.38
CA PRO A 379 -1.34 20.05 40.25
C PRO A 379 -1.78 19.74 38.79
N ARG A 380 -2.69 18.77 38.65
CA ARG A 380 -3.35 18.30 37.43
C ARG A 380 -4.48 19.22 36.97
N LEU A 381 -4.62 19.42 35.66
CA LEU A 381 -5.87 19.78 34.99
C LEU A 381 -6.01 19.01 33.67
N HIS A 382 -7.14 18.31 33.52
CA HIS A 382 -7.57 17.58 32.33
C HIS A 382 -8.17 18.54 31.30
N THR A 383 -7.75 18.44 30.04
CA THR A 383 -8.60 18.70 28.87
C THR A 383 -8.19 17.74 27.75
N ASP A 384 -9.14 16.93 27.28
CA ASP A 384 -8.96 15.96 26.20
C ASP A 384 -9.03 16.64 24.83
N SER A 385 -7.96 16.50 24.04
CA SER A 385 -7.95 16.78 22.60
C SER A 385 -7.05 15.75 21.92
N LEU A 386 -7.67 14.80 21.21
CA LEU A 386 -6.97 13.78 20.42
C LEU A 386 -6.48 14.41 19.11
N THR A 387 -5.29 14.99 19.14
CA THR A 387 -4.50 15.31 17.95
C THR A 387 -3.53 14.16 17.67
N SER A 388 -3.57 13.60 16.45
CA SER A 388 -2.60 12.61 15.98
C SER A 388 -1.21 13.25 15.95
N GLY A 389 -0.36 12.88 16.90
CA GLY A 389 1.00 13.39 17.00
C GLY A 389 1.91 12.74 15.95
N PHE A 390 2.19 13.45 14.88
CA PHE A 390 3.52 13.35 14.28
C PHE A 390 4.50 14.10 15.19
N ALA A 391 5.64 13.49 15.50
CA ALA A 391 6.68 14.13 16.32
C ALA A 391 7.19 15.39 15.60
N LYS A 392 6.87 16.56 16.14
CA LYS A 392 7.36 17.85 15.64
C LYS A 392 8.77 18.07 16.18
N VAL A 393 9.79 17.88 15.33
CA VAL A 393 11.17 18.24 15.65
C VAL A 393 11.35 19.72 15.35
N SER A 394 11.38 20.56 16.39
CA SER A 394 11.84 21.95 16.29
C SER A 394 13.35 21.98 16.48
N ILE A 395 14.10 22.35 15.45
CA ILE A 395 15.53 22.65 15.55
C ILE A 395 15.65 24.15 15.83
N GLU A 396 16.01 24.49 17.07
CA GLU A 396 16.35 25.85 17.47
C GLU A 396 17.83 26.10 17.15
N ALA A 397 18.10 27.01 16.21
CA ALA A 397 19.46 27.40 15.86
C ALA A 397 20.06 28.26 17.00
N PRO A 398 21.30 28.01 17.44
CA PRO A 398 21.91 28.83 18.48
C PRO A 398 22.24 30.23 17.94
N HIS A 399 21.78 31.25 18.67
CA HIS A 399 22.14 32.65 18.47
C HIS A 399 23.67 32.87 18.61
N PRO A 400 24.30 33.71 17.78
CA PRO A 400 25.68 34.12 17.99
C PRO A 400 25.76 35.18 19.10
N LEU A 401 26.57 34.93 20.13
CA LEU A 401 26.95 35.93 21.13
C LEU A 401 28.19 36.72 20.67
N PRO A 402 28.28 38.02 21.00
CA PRO A 402 29.25 38.94 20.41
C PRO A 402 30.64 38.86 21.05
N THR A 403 31.62 39.23 20.23
CA THR A 403 33.04 39.45 20.54
C THR A 403 33.26 40.59 21.55
N SER A 404 34.12 40.36 22.53
CA SER A 404 34.83 41.41 23.27
C SER A 404 36.30 41.04 23.49
N THR A 405 37.16 42.04 23.30
CA THR A 405 38.62 42.03 23.24
C THR A 405 39.34 42.13 24.61
N SER A 406 40.63 41.73 24.55
CA SER A 406 41.84 42.24 25.23
C SER A 406 42.39 41.64 26.55
N ALA A 407 43.64 41.15 26.41
CA ALA A 407 44.86 41.32 27.24
C ALA A 407 44.94 40.63 28.64
N THR A 408 46.05 40.11 29.19
CA THR A 408 47.49 39.85 28.85
C THR A 408 48.08 38.99 30.01
N ASP A 409 49.33 38.53 29.86
CA ASP A 409 50.24 37.80 30.80
C ASP A 409 50.03 36.28 30.96
N GLY A 410 51.05 35.42 30.93
CA GLY A 410 52.50 35.57 30.77
C GLY A 410 53.22 34.29 31.25
N GLN A 411 54.26 33.85 30.52
CA GLN A 411 55.32 32.84 30.86
C GLN A 411 54.91 31.35 31.00
N THR A 412 55.72 30.31 30.75
CA THR A 412 56.98 29.98 30.01
C THR A 412 57.04 28.43 30.01
N GLY A 413 57.60 27.75 28.98
CA GLY A 413 57.99 26.33 29.14
C GLY A 413 58.10 25.43 27.90
N GLU A 414 59.27 25.46 27.26
CA GLU A 414 60.00 24.40 26.51
C GLU A 414 59.38 23.51 25.39
N ASN A 415 60.14 23.48 24.29
CA ASN A 415 59.92 22.78 23.01
C ASN A 415 60.49 21.34 22.99
N LYS A 416 59.86 20.45 22.19
CA LYS A 416 60.50 19.50 21.23
C LYS A 416 59.46 18.84 20.29
N PRO A 417 59.83 18.33 19.09
CA PRO A 417 59.19 18.74 17.83
C PRO A 417 58.11 17.79 17.28
N LYS A 418 57.14 18.36 16.57
CA LYS A 418 56.12 17.66 15.77
C LYS A 418 56.64 17.29 14.38
N LYS A 419 56.46 16.03 13.96
CA LYS A 419 56.70 15.57 12.58
C LYS A 419 55.69 16.23 11.61
N ALA A 420 56.18 16.84 10.54
CA ALA A 420 55.37 17.45 9.50
C ALA A 420 54.62 16.39 8.68
N ARG A 421 53.30 16.56 8.52
CA ARG A 421 52.49 15.81 7.56
C ARG A 421 52.45 16.56 6.22
N LYS A 422 52.90 15.89 5.17
CA LYS A 422 52.95 16.37 3.78
C LYS A 422 51.51 16.64 3.29
N LYS A 423 51.16 17.89 3.00
CA LYS A 423 49.93 18.26 2.27
C LYS A 423 50.18 18.00 0.79
N VAL A 424 49.34 17.17 0.17
CA VAL A 424 49.29 17.01 -1.29
C VAL A 424 48.14 17.90 -1.77
N ALA A 425 48.47 18.92 -2.56
CA ALA A 425 47.51 19.84 -3.17
C ALA A 425 47.15 19.31 -4.57
N PHE A 426 45.87 19.08 -4.83
CA PHE A 426 45.37 18.80 -6.17
C PHE A 426 45.10 20.14 -6.87
N HIS A 427 45.83 20.41 -7.95
CA HIS A 427 45.57 21.54 -8.84
C HIS A 427 44.63 21.03 -9.95
N SER A 428 43.53 21.74 -10.19
CA SER A 428 42.72 21.57 -11.39
C SER A 428 43.08 22.69 -12.36
N GLU A 429 43.67 22.32 -13.50
CA GLU A 429 43.88 23.23 -14.62
C GLU A 429 42.51 23.59 -15.21
N SER A 430 42.20 24.88 -15.24
CA SER A 430 41.10 25.45 -16.03
C SER A 430 41.72 25.97 -17.31
N ALA A 431 41.27 25.45 -18.46
CA ALA A 431 41.66 25.97 -19.76
C ALA A 431 40.79 27.17 -20.13
N ASP A 432 41.46 28.22 -20.59
CA ASP A 432 40.94 29.53 -20.95
C ASP A 432 39.98 29.47 -22.16
N PHE A 433 38.90 30.24 -22.07
CA PHE A 433 38.16 30.74 -23.24
C PHE A 433 38.25 32.26 -23.24
N GLU A 434 39.06 32.81 -24.14
CA GLU A 434 38.97 34.21 -24.58
C GLU A 434 37.95 34.33 -25.73
N PHE A 435 37.38 35.54 -25.82
CA PHE A 435 36.22 36.00 -26.59
C PHE A 435 36.16 35.66 -28.08
#